data_AF-A0A1I0MPP3-F1
#
_entry.id   AF-A0A1I0MPP3-F1
#
_cell.length_a   1.000
_cell.length_b   1.000
_cell.length_c   1.000
_cell.angle_alpha   90.00
_cell.angle_beta   90.00
_cell.angle_gamma   90.00
#
_symmetry.space_group_name_H-M   'P 1'
#
loop_
_entity.id
_entity.type
_entity.pdbx_description
1 polymer ?
#
loop_
_entity_poly.entity_id
_entity_poly.type
_entity_poly.pdbx_seq_one_letter_code
_entity_poly.pdbx_strand_id
1 'polypeptide(L)' 'MDLDINKIKDAAGDAVEMVSKNKEAKAAADKAINEVEKKVKVDLPDVDTINKTLNKK' A
#
# COMPACT_ATOMS: atom_id res chain seq x y z
N MET A 1 20.07 -0.16 -15.62
CA MET A 1 18.64 0.20 -15.63
C MET A 1 18.37 0.95 -14.35
N ASP A 2 18.43 2.27 -14.37
CA ASP A 2 17.74 3.08 -13.38
C ASP A 2 16.25 2.83 -13.63
N LEU A 3 15.72 1.79 -12.98
CA LEU A 3 14.28 1.70 -12.78
C LEU A 3 13.90 3.07 -12.22
N ASP A 4 13.13 3.86 -12.96
CA ASP A 4 12.67 5.18 -12.57
C ASP A 4 11.92 5.02 -11.23
N ILE A 5 12.65 5.08 -10.12
CA ILE A 5 12.12 4.89 -8.76
C ILE A 5 10.99 5.90 -8.52
N ASN A 6 11.06 7.06 -9.19
CA ASN A 6 10.01 8.06 -9.22
C ASN A 6 8.75 7.56 -9.92
N LYS A 7 8.83 6.98 -11.12
CA LYS A 7 7.65 6.38 -11.79
C LYS A 7 7.03 5.23 -11.00
N ILE A 8 7.86 4.43 -10.33
CA ILE A 8 7.39 3.31 -9.51
C ILE A 8 6.69 3.83 -8.25
N LYS A 9 7.25 4.87 -7.61
CA LYS A 9 6.61 5.56 -6.48
C LYS A 9 5.28 6.18 -6.88
N ASP A 10 5.24 6.87 -8.02
CA ASP A 10 4.02 7.51 -8.52
C ASP A 10 2.94 6.46 -8.84
N ALA A 11 3.30 5.40 -9.56
CA ALA A 11 2.37 4.30 -9.86
C ALA A 11 1.89 3.55 -8.61
N ALA A 12 2.78 3.37 -7.62
CA ALA A 12 2.41 2.78 -6.34
C ALA A 12 1.50 3.71 -5.53
N GLY A 13 1.75 5.02 -5.54
CA GLY A 13 0.88 6.04 -4.93
C GLY A 13 -0.51 6.02 -5.55
N ASP A 14 -0.62 6.06 -6.87
CA ASP A 14 -1.89 6.02 -7.61
C ASP A 14 -2.67 4.73 -7.34
N ALA A 15 -1.98 3.59 -7.32
CA ALA A 15 -2.60 2.29 -7.02
C ALA A 15 -3.13 2.26 -5.58
N VAL A 16 -2.34 2.71 -4.61
CA VAL A 16 -2.74 2.75 -3.19
C VAL A 16 -3.86 3.76 -2.95
N GLU A 17 -3.87 4.90 -3.65
CA GLU A 17 -4.95 5.88 -3.57
C GLU A 17 -6.26 5.35 -4.18
N MET A 18 -6.19 4.63 -5.31
CA MET A 18 -7.35 3.94 -5.89
C MET A 18 -7.89 2.86 -4.95
N VAL A 19 -7.00 2.09 -4.30
CA VAL A 19 -7.36 1.10 -3.30
C VAL A 19 -7.99 1.77 -2.07
N SER A 20 -7.45 2.90 -1.58
CA SER A 20 -7.99 3.58 -0.40
C SER A 20 -9.36 4.22 -0.66
N LYS A 21 -9.64 4.66 -1.89
CA LYS A 21 -10.94 5.23 -2.29
C LYS A 21 -12.03 4.17 -2.49
N ASN A 22 -11.67 2.91 -2.73
CA ASN A 22 -12.60 1.80 -2.89
C ASN A 22 -12.65 0.94 -1.62
N LYS A 23 -13.78 0.96 -0.90
CA LYS A 23 -13.98 0.21 0.36
C LYS A 23 -13.72 -1.29 0.21
N GLU A 24 -14.10 -1.90 -0.91
CA GLU A 24 -13.90 -3.33 -1.14
C GLU A 24 -12.42 -3.65 -1.41
N ALA A 25 -11.75 -2.83 -2.21
CA ALA A 25 -10.32 -2.98 -2.48
C ALA A 25 -9.48 -2.76 -1.22
N LYS A 26 -9.83 -1.75 -0.42
CA LYS A 26 -9.21 -1.50 0.88
C LYS A 26 -9.36 -2.69 1.81
N ALA A 27 -10.56 -3.23 1.96
CA ALA A 27 -10.79 -4.41 2.80
C ALA A 27 -10.00 -5.64 2.32
N ALA A 28 -9.86 -5.83 0.99
CA ALA A 28 -9.06 -6.91 0.43
C ALA A 28 -7.55 -6.71 0.71
N ALA A 29 -7.06 -5.49 0.56
CA ALA A 29 -5.67 -5.14 0.84
C ALA A 29 -5.35 -5.24 2.34
N ASP A 30 -6.21 -4.72 3.22
CA ASP A 30 -6.08 -4.87 4.68
C ASP A 30 -6.11 -6.35 5.10
N LYS A 31 -6.95 -7.17 4.45
CA LYS A 31 -6.97 -8.62 4.70
C LYS A 31 -5.67 -9.29 4.27
N ALA A 32 -5.12 -8.93 3.11
CA ALA A 32 -3.85 -9.44 2.63
C ALA A 32 -2.69 -9.04 3.57
N ILE A 33 -2.65 -7.78 4.01
CA ILE A 33 -1.66 -7.28 4.98
C ILE A 33 -1.74 -8.09 6.27
N ASN A 34 -2.95 -8.28 6.83
CA ASN A 34 -3.17 -9.08 8.03
C ASN A 34 -2.74 -10.55 7.87
N GLU A 35 -2.99 -11.17 6.72
CA GLU A 35 -2.55 -12.55 6.47
C GLU A 35 -1.02 -12.67 6.40
N VAL A 36 -0.36 -11.67 5.80
CA VAL A 36 1.10 -11.61 5.75
C VAL A 36 1.64 -11.38 7.16
N GLU A 37 1.15 -10.36 7.88
CA GLU A 37 1.51 -10.04 9.26
C GLU A 37 1.42 -11.27 10.18
N LYS A 38 0.35 -12.06 10.09
CA LYS A 38 0.22 -13.32 10.85
C LYS A 38 1.27 -14.37 10.49
N LYS A 39 1.67 -14.45 9.22
CA LYS A 39 2.70 -15.39 8.73
C LYS A 39 4.09 -14.96 9.14
N VAL A 40 4.42 -13.67 8.99
CA VAL A 40 5.75 -13.13 9.27
C VAL A 40 5.92 -12.67 10.72
N LYS A 41 4.84 -12.63 11.51
CA LYS A 41 4.78 -12.20 12.91
C LYS A 41 5.41 -10.82 13.15
N VAL A 42 5.20 -9.91 12.20
CA VAL A 42 5.63 -8.51 12.27
C VAL A 42 4.45 -7.60 11.95
N ASP A 43 4.27 -6.56 12.74
CA ASP A 43 3.24 -5.54 12.49
C ASP A 43 3.55 -4.83 11.17
N LEU A 44 2.64 -4.99 10.21
CA LEU A 44 2.73 -4.31 8.93
C LEU A 44 1.82 -3.07 8.96
N PRO A 45 2.27 -1.95 8.36
CA PRO A 45 1.43 -0.77 8.27
C PRO A 45 0.18 -1.06 7.44
N ASP A 46 -0.95 -0.52 7.87
CA ASP A 46 -2.21 -0.56 7.15
C ASP A 46 -2.17 0.26 5.85
N VAL A 47 -3.15 0.05 4.97
CA VAL A 47 -3.21 0.70 3.65
C VAL A 47 -3.23 2.23 3.77
N ASP A 48 -3.87 2.82 4.78
CA ASP A 48 -3.89 4.28 4.95
C ASP A 48 -2.51 4.81 5.37
N THR A 49 -1.82 4.09 6.26
CA THR A 49 -0.45 4.41 6.68
C THR A 49 0.53 4.31 5.52
N ILE A 50 0.41 3.28 4.67
CA ILE A 50 1.19 3.14 3.43
C ILE A 50 0.88 4.31 2.49
N ASN A 51 -0.40 4.62 2.27
CA ASN A 51 -0.83 5.73 1.42
C ASN A 51 -0.23 7.06 1.89
N LYS A 52 -0.37 7.40 3.18
CA LYS A 52 0.19 8.63 3.75
C LYS A 52 1.72 8.71 3.61
N THR A 53 2.41 7.57 3.65
CA THR A 53 3.87 7.51 3.52
C THR A 53 4.30 7.70 2.06
N LEU A 54 3.56 7.13 1.11
CA LEU A 54 3.84 7.27 -0.33
C LEU A 54 3.44 8.65 -0.86
N ASN A 55 2.31 9.19 -0.40
CA ASN A 55 1.77 10.47 -0.81
C ASN A 55 2.34 11.66 0.01
N LYS A 56 3.29 11.40 0.91
CA LYS A 56 4.10 12.46 1.53
C LYS A 56 5.05 13.03 0.46
N LYS A 57 4.55 14.09 -0.21
CA LYS A 57 5.35 15.09 -0.91
C LYS A 57 6.48 15.62 -0.03
#